data_AF-A0A3M0XIC2-F1
#
_entry.id   AF-A0A3M0XIC2-F1
#
_cell.length_a   1.000
_cell.length_b   1.000
_cell.length_c   1.000
_cell.angle_alpha   90.00
_cell.angle_beta   90.00
_cell.angle_gamma   90.00
#
_symmetry.space_group_name_H-M   'P 1'
#
loop_
_entity.id
_entity.type
_entity.pdbx_description
1 polymer ?
#
loop_
_entity_poly.entity_id
_entity_poly.type
_entity_poly.pdbx_seq_one_letter_code
_entity_poly.pdbx_strand_id
1 'polypeptide(L)'
;MNNPIKISILISWLAIGLICMGQILAAFYLYYTPIPAHSITPSFPAPLPGPKNAATVAVPDYVRGIYLTAYSASRPEFRKKIIRQIKKGKFNSVVIDIKDYTGYILYPSQLN
;
A
#
# COMPACT_ATOMS: atom_id res chain seq x y z
N MET A 1 -30.86 -15.89 59.35
CA MET A 1 -29.43 -15.70 59.67
C MET A 1 -28.64 -15.77 58.37
N ASN A 2 -28.06 -14.66 57.92
CA ASN A 2 -27.27 -14.66 56.68
C ASN A 2 -25.98 -15.44 56.94
N ASN A 3 -25.74 -16.50 56.16
CA ASN A 3 -24.53 -17.31 56.29
C ASN A 3 -23.35 -16.49 55.75
N PRO A 4 -22.32 -16.17 56.56
CA PRO A 4 -21.20 -15.32 56.16
C PRO A 4 -20.46 -15.86 54.93
N ILE A 5 -20.48 -17.17 54.72
CA ILE A 5 -19.89 -17.84 53.55
C ILE A 5 -20.63 -17.45 52.26
N LYS A 6 -21.97 -17.40 52.29
CA LYS A 6 -22.79 -17.03 51.12
C LYS A 6 -22.58 -15.56 50.73
N ILE A 7 -22.38 -14.68 51.72
CA ILE A 7 -22.09 -13.26 51.49
C ILE A 7 -20.71 -13.10 50.83
N SER A 8 -19.69 -13.79 51.33
CA SER A 8 -18.33 -13.74 50.75
C SER A 8 -18.28 -14.23 49.28
N ILE A 9 -19.02 -15.30 48.98
CA ILE A 9 -19.15 -15.83 47.61
C ILE A 9 -19.84 -14.80 46.69
N LEU A 10 -20.93 -14.17 47.16
CA LEU A 10 -21.66 -13.16 46.38
C LEU A 10 -20.77 -11.93 46.08
N ILE A 11 -20.00 -11.47 47.06
CA ILE A 11 -19.06 -10.35 46.89
C ILE A 11 -17.97 -10.71 45.86
N SER A 12 -17.46 -11.95 45.89
CA SER A 12 -16.47 -12.43 44.93
C SER A 12 -17.00 -12.43 43.49
N TRP A 13 -18.23 -12.87 43.27
CA TRP A 13 -18.86 -12.84 41.94
C TRP A 13 -19.10 -11.43 41.42
N LEU A 14 -19.51 -10.50 42.29
CA LEU A 14 -19.67 -9.09 41.92
C LEU A 14 -18.34 -8.45 41.53
N ALA A 15 -17.26 -8.76 42.26
CA ALA A 15 -15.92 -8.27 41.93
C ALA A 15 -15.42 -8.79 40.58
N ILE A 16 -15.61 -10.09 40.29
CA ILE A 16 -15.25 -10.68 39.00
C ILE A 16 -16.07 -10.05 37.87
N GLY A 17 -17.38 -9.86 38.06
CA GLY A 17 -18.25 -9.22 37.07
C GLY A 17 -17.80 -7.80 36.71
N LEU A 18 -17.40 -6.99 37.71
CA LEU A 18 -16.88 -5.64 37.48
C LEU A 18 -15.56 -5.64 36.71
N ILE A 19 -14.66 -6.58 37.02
CA ILE A 19 -13.39 -6.72 36.30
C ILE A 19 -13.64 -7.11 34.83
N CYS A 20 -14.50 -8.11 34.59
CA CYS A 20 -14.86 -8.53 33.23
C CYS A 20 -15.51 -7.39 32.44
N MET A 21 -16.42 -6.63 33.06
CA MET A 21 -17.06 -5.47 32.42
C MET A 21 -16.01 -4.40 32.04
N GLY A 22 -15.04 -4.12 32.91
CA GLY A 22 -13.95 -3.19 32.62
C GLY A 22 -13.08 -3.62 31.44
N GLN A 23 -12.76 -4.93 31.34
CA GLN A 23 -11.99 -5.47 30.21
C GLN A 23 -12.76 -5.36 28.88
N ILE A 24 -14.07 -5.66 28.90
CA ILE A 24 -14.93 -5.54 27.71
C ILE A 24 -15.02 -4.08 27.26
N LEU A 25 -15.21 -3.14 28.18
CA LEU A 25 -15.26 -1.71 27.87
C LEU A 25 -13.93 -1.20 27.31
N ALA A 26 -12.79 -1.64 27.85
CA ALA A 26 -11.47 -1.27 27.32
C ALA A 26 -11.23 -1.83 25.91
N ALA A 27 -11.59 -3.09 25.67
CA ALA A 27 -11.48 -3.70 24.35
C ALA A 27 -12.40 -3.01 23.33
N PHE A 28 -13.63 -2.67 23.74
CA PHE A 28 -14.55 -1.89 22.93
C PHE A 28 -13.97 -0.51 22.61
N TYR A 29 -13.46 0.21 23.60
CA TYR A 29 -12.83 1.52 23.39
C TYR A 29 -11.70 1.45 22.36
N LEU A 30 -10.80 0.47 22.49
CA LEU A 30 -9.71 0.27 21.53
C LEU A 30 -10.18 -0.14 20.13
N TYR A 31 -11.30 -0.86 20.02
CA TYR A 31 -11.88 -1.26 18.75
C TYR A 31 -12.56 -0.10 18.00
N TYR A 32 -13.24 0.80 18.73
CA TYR A 32 -13.97 1.92 18.14
C TYR A 32 -13.16 3.22 18.05
N THR A 33 -12.02 3.34 18.73
CA THR A 33 -11.09 4.45 18.46
C THR A 33 -10.41 4.21 17.12
N PRO A 34 -10.61 5.08 16.11
CA PRO A 34 -9.82 5.00 14.89
C PRO A 34 -8.36 5.18 15.28
N ILE A 35 -7.49 4.31 14.76
CA ILE A 35 -6.04 4.50 14.84
C ILE A 35 -5.78 5.91 14.30
N PRO A 36 -5.16 6.82 15.08
CA PRO A 36 -4.85 8.14 14.57
C PRO A 36 -4.06 7.93 13.29
N ALA A 37 -4.57 8.46 12.17
CA ALA A 37 -3.87 8.38 10.91
C ALA A 37 -2.46 8.92 11.18
N HIS A 38 -1.47 8.04 11.18
CA HIS A 38 -0.10 8.46 11.32
C HIS A 38 0.15 9.28 10.08
N SER A 39 0.20 10.60 10.24
CA SER A 39 0.57 11.53 9.19
C SER A 39 2.04 11.28 8.91
N ILE A 40 2.33 10.18 8.21
CA ILE A 40 3.49 10.10 7.35
C ILE A 40 3.18 11.14 6.29
N THR A 41 3.46 12.41 6.60
CA THR A 41 3.83 13.36 5.56
C THR A 41 4.95 12.63 4.85
N PRO A 42 4.76 12.16 3.60
CA PRO A 42 5.88 11.60 2.87
C PRO A 42 6.91 12.73 2.83
N SER A 43 7.95 12.60 3.65
CA SER A 43 9.12 13.45 3.57
C SER A 43 9.78 13.00 2.28
N PHE A 44 9.24 13.48 1.15
CA PHE A 44 10.01 13.49 -0.07
C PHE A 44 11.27 14.24 0.31
N PRO A 45 12.44 13.58 0.33
CA PRO A 45 13.68 14.33 0.49
C PRO A 45 13.62 15.43 -0.56
N ALA A 46 13.92 16.67 -0.14
CA ALA A 46 14.03 17.78 -1.08
C ALA A 46 14.80 17.26 -2.31
N PRO A 47 14.29 17.50 -3.54
CA PRO A 47 14.93 16.98 -4.74
C PRO A 47 16.42 17.24 -4.63
N LEU A 48 17.22 16.18 -4.61
CA LEU A 48 18.67 16.31 -4.59
C LEU A 48 19.03 17.33 -5.67
N PRO A 49 19.97 18.26 -5.42
CA PRO A 49 20.41 19.20 -6.43
C PRO A 49 20.71 18.40 -7.70
N GLY A 50 19.83 18.57 -8.69
CA GLY A 50 19.91 17.81 -9.92
C GLY A 50 21.28 18.03 -10.54
N PRO A 51 21.78 17.10 -11.36
CA PRO A 51 23.01 17.35 -12.09
C PRO A 51 22.92 18.72 -12.75
N LYS A 52 23.87 19.62 -12.46
CA LYS A 52 23.88 21.00 -13.01
C LYS A 52 23.88 21.02 -14.55
N ASN A 53 24.15 19.87 -15.17
CA ASN A 53 24.17 19.63 -16.61
C ASN A 53 23.18 18.53 -17.04
N ALA A 54 22.11 18.29 -16.27
CA ALA A 54 21.01 17.46 -16.78
C ALA A 54 20.43 18.20 -17.98
N ALA A 55 20.72 17.71 -19.19
CA ALA A 55 20.12 18.20 -20.41
C ALA A 55 18.62 18.30 -20.16
N THR A 56 18.06 19.50 -20.27
CA THR A 56 16.64 19.73 -20.07
C THR A 56 15.90 18.86 -21.08
N VAL A 57 15.41 17.71 -20.62
CA VAL A 57 14.56 16.85 -21.44
C VAL A 57 13.34 17.68 -21.74
N ALA A 58 13.14 18.01 -23.01
CA ALA A 58 11.98 18.76 -23.43
C ALA A 58 10.72 18.02 -22.95
N VAL A 59 9.94 18.68 -22.11
CA VAL A 59 8.65 18.15 -21.67
C VAL A 59 7.74 18.14 -22.90
N PRO A 60 7.17 16.99 -23.28
CA PRO A 60 6.32 16.93 -24.46
C PRO A 60 4.99 17.64 -24.19
N ASP A 61 4.48 18.37 -25.18
CA ASP A 61 3.16 19.02 -25.11
C ASP A 61 2.02 18.01 -24.87
N TYR A 62 2.18 16.79 -25.41
CA TYR A 62 1.19 15.72 -25.30
C TYR A 62 1.86 14.37 -25.03
N VAL A 63 1.28 13.60 -24.10
CA VAL A 63 1.67 12.20 -23.86
C VAL A 63 0.89 11.28 -24.79
N ARG A 64 1.62 10.57 -25.66
CA ARG A 64 1.11 9.53 -26.55
C ARG A 64 1.54 8.17 -26.01
N GLY A 65 0.80 7.71 -25.00
CA GLY A 65 1.04 6.47 -24.29
C GLY A 65 0.54 5.24 -25.04
N ILE A 66 1.23 4.11 -24.87
CA ILE A 66 0.73 2.78 -25.19
C ILE A 66 0.83 1.88 -23.97
N TYR A 67 -0.24 1.13 -23.69
CA TYR A 67 -0.30 0.18 -22.60
C TYR A 67 0.05 -1.23 -23.09
N LEU A 68 0.96 -1.90 -22.37
CA LEU A 68 1.42 -3.25 -22.66
C LEU A 68 1.17 -4.15 -21.45
N THR A 69 0.45 -5.25 -21.69
CA THR A 69 0.41 -6.35 -20.74
C THR A 69 1.79 -6.97 -20.56
N ALA A 70 2.02 -7.64 -19.42
CA ALA A 70 3.24 -8.40 -19.17
C ALA A 70 3.58 -9.36 -20.34
N TYR A 71 2.55 -10.02 -20.90
CA TYR A 71 2.70 -10.90 -22.06
C TYR A 71 3.23 -10.17 -23.31
N SER A 72 2.64 -9.02 -23.65
CA SER A 72 3.05 -8.23 -24.81
C SER A 72 4.45 -7.65 -24.63
N ALA A 73 4.76 -7.16 -23.43
CA ALA A 73 6.07 -6.64 -23.07
C ALA A 73 7.16 -7.73 -23.09
N SER A 74 6.82 -8.99 -22.78
CA SER A 74 7.77 -10.11 -22.77
C SER A 74 8.22 -10.56 -24.16
N ARG A 75 7.43 -10.28 -25.21
CA ARG A 75 7.72 -10.70 -26.59
C ARG A 75 8.79 -9.82 -27.25
N PRO A 76 10.00 -10.33 -27.57
CA PRO A 76 11.10 -9.52 -28.12
C PRO A 76 10.75 -8.80 -29.42
N GLU A 77 10.10 -9.49 -30.36
CA GLU A 77 9.71 -8.91 -31.65
C GLU A 77 8.68 -7.78 -31.48
N PHE A 78 7.78 -7.91 -30.50
CA PHE A 78 6.82 -6.88 -30.20
C PHE A 78 7.51 -5.65 -29.60
N ARG A 79 8.44 -5.83 -28.64
CA ARG A 79 9.26 -4.72 -28.12
C ARG A 79 10.03 -4.00 -29.24
N LYS A 80 10.69 -4.73 -30.14
CA LYS A 80 11.40 -4.15 -31.30
C LYS A 80 10.47 -3.32 -32.17
N LYS A 81 9.24 -3.78 -32.41
CA LYS A 81 8.21 -3.05 -33.16
C LYS A 81 7.82 -1.75 -32.44
N ILE A 82 7.55 -1.79 -31.14
CA ILE A 82 7.18 -0.61 -30.35
C ILE A 82 8.31 0.42 -30.31
N ILE A 83 9.55 -0.01 -30.04
CA ILE A 83 10.74 0.86 -30.07
C ILE A 83 10.87 1.56 -31.43
N ARG A 84 10.62 0.84 -32.53
CA ARG A 84 10.64 1.43 -33.88
C ARG A 84 9.56 2.51 -34.06
N GLN A 85 8.36 2.33 -33.49
CA GLN A 85 7.31 3.35 -33.53
C GLN A 85 7.63 4.56 -32.64
N ILE A 86 8.28 4.33 -31.48
CA ILE A 86 8.77 5.40 -30.60
C ILE A 86 9.82 6.24 -31.33
N LYS A 87 10.79 5.60 -31.98
CA LYS A 87 11.80 6.30 -32.81
C LYS A 87 11.20 7.08 -33.98
N LYS A 88 10.03 6.67 -34.47
CA LYS A 88 9.25 7.40 -35.49
C LYS A 88 8.37 8.52 -34.92
N GLY A 89 8.42 8.75 -33.60
CA GLY A 89 7.65 9.79 -32.91
C GLY A 89 6.17 9.45 -32.68
N LYS A 90 5.70 8.23 -32.99
CA LYS A 90 4.28 7.87 -32.82
C LYS A 90 3.86 7.80 -31.36
N PHE A 91 4.69 7.18 -30.53
CA PHE A 91 4.49 7.07 -29.08
C PHE A 91 5.67 7.69 -28.35
N ASN A 92 5.43 8.27 -27.19
CA ASN A 92 6.47 8.83 -26.32
C ASN A 92 6.40 8.31 -24.88
N SER A 93 5.41 7.46 -24.59
CA SER A 93 5.26 6.81 -23.29
C SER A 93 4.78 5.37 -23.46
N VAL A 94 5.21 4.50 -22.54
CA VAL A 94 4.81 3.10 -22.49
C VAL A 94 4.47 2.76 -21.04
N VAL A 95 3.27 2.24 -20.81
CA VAL A 95 2.85 1.70 -19.51
C VAL A 95 2.96 0.18 -19.60
N ILE A 96 3.66 -0.43 -18.65
CA ILE A 96 3.86 -1.88 -18.60
C ILE A 96 3.39 -2.38 -17.25
N ASP A 97 2.59 -3.44 -17.26
CA ASP A 97 2.26 -4.14 -16.02
C ASP A 97 3.51 -4.78 -15.44
N ILE A 98 3.94 -4.31 -14.27
CA ILE A 98 4.93 -5.01 -13.46
C ILE A 98 4.30 -6.26 -12.83
N LYS A 99 3.05 -6.12 -12.37
CA LYS A 99 2.19 -7.16 -11.82
C LYS A 99 0.80 -6.93 -12.37
N ASP A 100 0.13 -7.98 -12.80
CA ASP A 100 -1.25 -7.89 -13.26
C ASP A 100 -2.24 -8.45 -12.21
N TYR A 101 -3.52 -8.49 -12.57
CA TYR A 101 -4.61 -8.95 -11.68
C TYR A 101 -4.49 -10.42 -11.26
N THR A 102 -3.73 -11.24 -12.00
CA THR A 102 -3.54 -12.66 -11.68
C THR A 102 -2.58 -12.87 -10.52
N GLY A 103 -1.83 -11.83 -10.15
CA GLY A 103 -0.83 -11.89 -9.10
C GLY A 103 0.58 -12.23 -9.58
N TYR A 104 0.77 -12.57 -10.87
CA TYR A 104 2.08 -12.82 -11.44
C TYR A 104 2.84 -11.53 -11.72
N ILE A 105 4.16 -11.58 -11.55
CA ILE A 105 5.10 -10.47 -11.78
C ILE A 105 5.90 -10.70 -13.06
N LEU A 106 6.19 -9.63 -13.80
CA LEU A 106 6.85 -9.66 -15.11
C LEU A 106 8.34 -10.06 -15.04
N TYR A 107 9.00 -9.86 -13.90
CA TYR A 107 10.44 -10.09 -13.73
C TYR A 107 10.71 -10.89 -12.45
N PRO A 108 11.86 -11.58 -12.34
CA PRO A 108 12.22 -12.30 -11.12
C PRO A 108 12.46 -11.31 -9.96
N SER A 109 11.52 -11.26 -9.02
CA SER A 109 11.65 -10.47 -7.79
C SER A 109 12.41 -11.25 -6.71
N GLN A 110 13.22 -10.54 -5.93
CA GLN A 110 13.91 -11.07 -4.74
C GLN A 110 13.16 -10.75 -3.43
N LEU A 111 12.04 -10.03 -3.54
CA LEU A 111 11.15 -9.76 -2.42
C LEU A 111 10.24 -10.96 -2.24
N ASN A 112 10.36 -11.61 -1.08
CA ASN A 112 9.49 -12.70 -0.62
C ASN A 112 8.35 -12.14 0.22
#